data_AF-A0A822ZBX1-F1
#
_entry.id   AF-A0A822ZBX1-F1
#
_cell.length_a   1.000
_cell.length_b   1.000
_cell.length_c   1.000
_cell.angle_alpha   90.00
_cell.angle_beta   90.00
_cell.angle_gamma   90.00
#
_symmetry.space_group_name_H-M   'P 1'
#
loop_
_entity.id
_entity.type
_entity.pdbx_description
1 polymer ?
#
loop_
_entity_poly.entity_id
_entity_poly.type
_entity_poly.pdbx_seq_one_letter_code
_entity_poly.pdbx_strand_id
1 'polypeptide(L)'
;MSGSLSFLHSAFASSQQLTLGPKFVAAKASPSLVIEAKATAKAAVVGQGFVAINIKVRNTAGAIKHQAVAVRNGADMSTFYSCSFEGYQDTLYTHSLRQFYRECDIYGTVDFIFGNAAAVFQDCNIYARLPMQGQFNVLTAQGRTDPNLNTGIPIHNC
;
A
#
# COMPACT_ATOMS: atom_id res chain seq x y z
N MET A 1 -13.65 -33.76 4.27
CA MET A 1 -12.37 -33.43 4.94
C MET A 1 -11.32 -33.24 3.85
N SER A 2 -10.41 -32.27 4.04
CA SER A 2 -9.24 -31.97 3.18
C SER A 2 -9.53 -31.32 1.81
N GLY A 3 -9.74 -30.01 1.83
CA GLY A 3 -9.68 -29.15 0.64
C GLY A 3 -9.24 -27.76 1.04
N SER A 4 -8.06 -27.64 1.63
CA SER A 4 -7.53 -26.39 2.18
C SER A 4 -6.00 -26.44 2.19
N LEU A 5 -5.37 -25.32 1.82
CA LEU A 5 -3.95 -24.96 2.07
C LEU A 5 -2.86 -25.23 1.02
N SER A 6 -3.14 -25.52 -0.25
CA SER A 6 -2.06 -25.69 -1.25
C SER A 6 -1.88 -24.55 -2.28
N PHE A 7 -2.77 -23.56 -2.36
CA PHE A 7 -2.65 -22.49 -3.37
C PHE A 7 -1.92 -21.21 -2.92
N LEU A 8 -1.40 -21.16 -1.69
CA LEU A 8 -0.67 -19.98 -1.18
C LEU A 8 0.86 -20.09 -1.21
N HIS A 9 1.42 -21.23 -1.66
CA HIS A 9 2.88 -21.44 -1.66
C HIS A 9 3.55 -21.30 -3.04
N SER A 10 2.83 -21.03 -4.13
CA SER A 10 3.40 -21.09 -5.50
C SER A 10 3.24 -19.82 -6.35
N ALA A 11 3.15 -18.63 -5.74
CA ALA A 11 3.22 -17.36 -6.49
C ALA A 11 4.55 -16.59 -6.30
N PHE A 12 5.55 -17.20 -5.65
CA PHE A 12 6.88 -16.62 -5.42
C PHE A 12 7.88 -17.09 -6.47
N ALA A 13 7.79 -16.56 -7.69
CA ALA A 13 8.93 -16.35 -8.59
C ALA A 13 8.37 -15.83 -9.92
N SER A 14 9.01 -14.79 -10.47
CA SER A 14 8.71 -14.16 -11.77
C SER A 14 7.63 -13.07 -11.74
N SER A 15 8.11 -11.82 -11.76
CA SER A 15 7.57 -10.61 -12.44
C SER A 15 6.05 -10.32 -12.55
N GLN A 16 5.17 -11.05 -11.85
CA GLN A 16 3.74 -10.84 -11.92
C GLN A 16 3.27 -9.98 -10.74
N GLN A 17 2.72 -8.82 -11.09
CA GLN A 17 1.98 -7.95 -10.19
C GLN A 17 0.90 -8.78 -9.46
N LEU A 18 0.97 -8.86 -8.13
CA LEU A 18 -0.08 -9.56 -7.36
C LEU A 18 -1.36 -8.72 -7.46
N THR A 19 -2.25 -9.13 -8.37
CA THR A 19 -3.55 -8.51 -8.57
C THR A 19 -4.54 -9.25 -7.69
N LEU A 20 -4.88 -8.64 -6.55
CA LEU A 20 -5.90 -9.18 -5.64
C LEU A 20 -7.27 -8.77 -6.20
N GLY A 21 -7.78 -9.62 -7.11
CA GLY A 21 -9.06 -9.41 -7.78
C GLY A 21 -10.27 -9.62 -6.85
N PRO A 22 -11.50 -9.35 -7.34
CA PRO A 22 -12.73 -9.35 -6.52
C PRO A 22 -13.11 -10.68 -5.87
N LYS A 23 -12.43 -11.79 -6.21
CA LYS A 23 -12.64 -13.11 -5.59
C LYS A 23 -11.85 -13.32 -4.30
N PHE A 24 -10.88 -12.46 -3.98
CA PHE A 24 -10.14 -12.48 -2.71
C PHE A 24 -10.58 -11.29 -1.85
N VAL A 25 -11.66 -11.47 -1.11
CA VAL A 25 -12.27 -10.43 -0.27
C VAL A 25 -11.53 -10.23 1.07
N ALA A 26 -10.67 -11.19 1.45
CA ALA A 26 -9.81 -11.05 2.62
C ALA A 26 -8.48 -11.75 2.41
N ALA A 27 -7.37 -11.03 2.60
CA ALA A 27 -6.05 -11.61 2.74
C ALA A 27 -5.66 -11.52 4.23
N LYS A 28 -5.79 -12.63 4.95
CA LYS A 28 -5.21 -12.79 6.29
C LYS A 28 -3.92 -13.59 6.13
N ALA A 29 -2.79 -12.92 6.29
CA ALA A 29 -1.51 -13.58 6.22
C ALA A 29 -1.08 -14.11 7.59
N SER A 30 -0.26 -15.17 7.56
CA SER A 30 0.66 -15.48 8.65
C SER A 30 1.57 -14.25 8.89
N PRO A 31 2.01 -13.95 10.13
CA PRO A 31 2.86 -12.78 10.46
C PRO A 31 4.16 -12.61 9.64
N SER A 32 4.46 -13.56 8.74
CA SER A 32 5.64 -13.63 7.89
C SER A 32 5.36 -13.50 6.38
N LEU A 33 4.14 -13.22 5.91
CA LEU A 33 3.93 -12.96 4.47
C LEU A 33 4.52 -11.59 4.08
N VAL A 34 5.64 -11.62 3.36
CA VAL A 34 6.28 -10.44 2.77
C VAL A 34 6.21 -10.55 1.26
N ILE A 35 5.50 -9.63 0.60
CA ILE A 35 5.48 -9.56 -0.87
C ILE A 35 6.68 -8.74 -1.35
N GLU A 36 7.68 -9.40 -1.95
CA GLU A 36 8.91 -8.78 -2.47
C GLU A 36 9.06 -8.92 -4.00
N ALA A 37 9.09 -7.79 -4.74
CA ALA A 37 9.43 -7.69 -6.17
C ALA A 37 10.44 -6.55 -6.49
N LYS A 38 10.93 -6.39 -7.73
CA LYS A 38 11.76 -5.23 -8.15
C LYS A 38 11.07 -4.37 -9.23
N ALA A 39 9.74 -4.46 -9.32
CA ALA A 39 8.93 -3.72 -10.28
C ALA A 39 8.45 -2.36 -9.72
N THR A 40 7.99 -1.48 -10.60
CA THR A 40 7.48 -0.13 -10.29
C THR A 40 6.22 -0.14 -9.43
N ALA A 41 5.44 -1.23 -9.41
CA ALA A 41 4.36 -1.48 -8.45
C ALA A 41 4.34 -2.94 -8.00
N LYS A 42 4.32 -3.22 -6.69
CA LYS A 42 4.36 -4.62 -6.17
C LYS A 42 2.99 -5.29 -6.09
N ALA A 43 2.00 -4.61 -5.51
CA ALA A 43 0.65 -5.13 -5.36
C ALA A 43 -0.39 -4.12 -5.85
N ALA A 44 -1.41 -4.61 -6.56
CA ALA A 44 -2.55 -3.82 -6.98
C ALA A 44 -3.84 -4.38 -6.36
N VAL A 45 -4.56 -3.51 -5.66
CA VAL A 45 -5.81 -3.83 -4.98
C VAL A 45 -6.95 -3.13 -5.72
N VAL A 46 -7.87 -3.93 -6.28
CA VAL A 46 -8.98 -3.45 -7.10
C VAL A 46 -10.34 -4.05 -6.70
N GLY A 47 -10.36 -5.12 -5.90
CA GLY A 47 -11.60 -5.75 -5.43
C GLY A 47 -12.33 -4.88 -4.41
N GLN A 48 -13.59 -4.54 -4.67
CA GLN A 48 -14.43 -3.82 -3.70
C GLN A 48 -14.54 -4.60 -2.38
N GLY A 49 -14.50 -3.89 -1.26
CA GLY A 49 -14.59 -4.49 0.07
C GLY A 49 -13.35 -5.29 0.48
N PHE A 50 -12.22 -5.12 -0.21
CA PHE A 50 -10.97 -5.81 0.11
C PHE A 50 -10.52 -5.51 1.54
N VAL A 51 -10.23 -6.56 2.31
CA VAL A 51 -9.66 -6.44 3.65
C VAL A 51 -8.30 -7.14 3.73
N ALA A 52 -7.30 -6.44 4.23
CA ALA A 52 -5.99 -7.00 4.57
C ALA A 52 -5.69 -6.83 6.06
N ILE A 53 -5.20 -7.89 6.69
CA ILE A 53 -4.83 -7.89 8.11
C ILE A 53 -3.48 -8.56 8.28
N ASN A 54 -2.58 -7.95 9.04
CA ASN A 54 -1.25 -8.49 9.38
C ASN A 54 -0.40 -8.85 8.15
N ILE A 55 -0.44 -7.98 7.14
CA ILE A 55 0.34 -8.14 5.90
C ILE A 55 1.44 -7.09 5.82
N LYS A 56 2.62 -7.52 5.38
CA LYS A 56 3.73 -6.63 5.04
C LYS A 56 3.96 -6.63 3.53
N VAL A 57 3.96 -5.44 2.93
CA VAL A 57 4.33 -5.22 1.54
C VAL A 57 5.51 -4.25 1.50
N ARG A 58 6.65 -4.70 0.98
CA ARG A 58 7.88 -3.91 0.97
C ARG A 58 8.38 -3.75 -0.45
N ASN A 59 8.57 -2.53 -0.97
CA ASN A 59 9.35 -2.22 -2.16
C ASN A 59 10.87 -2.09 -1.90
N THR A 60 11.67 -2.94 -2.56
CA THR A 60 13.12 -3.08 -2.35
C THR A 60 13.93 -2.50 -3.53
N ALA A 61 13.29 -1.74 -4.43
CA ALA A 61 13.96 -1.04 -5.52
C ALA A 61 15.05 -0.07 -5.00
N GLY A 62 14.84 0.51 -3.81
CA GLY A 62 15.75 1.46 -3.18
C GLY A 62 15.56 2.90 -3.68
N ALA A 63 16.14 3.86 -2.97
CA ALA A 63 15.96 5.29 -3.28
C ALA A 63 16.49 5.68 -4.68
N ILE A 64 17.57 5.03 -5.13
CA ILE A 64 18.24 5.29 -6.43
C ILE A 64 17.31 5.03 -7.62
N LYS A 65 16.28 4.19 -7.45
CA LYS A 65 15.32 3.86 -8.52
C LYS A 65 14.19 4.88 -8.65
N HIS A 66 14.20 5.95 -7.86
CA HIS A 66 13.13 6.94 -7.82
C HIS A 66 11.78 6.26 -7.53
N GLN A 67 10.74 6.55 -8.31
CA GLN A 67 9.37 6.08 -8.08
C GLN A 67 9.29 4.55 -8.01
N ALA A 68 8.85 4.02 -6.86
CA ALA A 68 8.75 2.58 -6.64
C ALA A 68 7.60 2.22 -5.67
N VAL A 69 6.42 2.01 -6.23
CA VAL A 69 5.19 1.72 -5.49
C VAL A 69 5.22 0.35 -4.82
N ALA A 70 4.99 0.31 -3.52
CA ALA A 70 4.74 -0.94 -2.79
C ALA A 70 3.30 -1.40 -3.02
N VAL A 71 2.32 -0.53 -2.81
CA VAL A 71 0.90 -0.86 -2.99
C VAL A 71 0.20 0.23 -3.78
N ARG A 72 -0.51 -0.16 -4.83
CA ARG A 72 -1.53 0.67 -5.48
C ARG A 72 -2.90 0.18 -5.07
N ASN A 73 -3.63 1.01 -4.32
CA ASN A 73 -4.99 0.72 -3.91
C ASN A 73 -5.98 1.57 -4.69
N GLY A 74 -6.86 0.92 -5.46
CA GLY A 74 -7.98 1.53 -6.15
C GLY A 74 -9.32 0.84 -5.84
N ALA A 75 -9.40 0.09 -4.75
CA ALA A 75 -10.59 -0.62 -4.32
C ALA A 75 -11.48 0.27 -3.44
N ASP A 76 -12.79 0.28 -3.73
CA ASP A 76 -13.77 0.96 -2.89
C ASP A 76 -14.10 0.15 -1.63
N MET A 77 -14.36 0.84 -0.52
CA MET A 77 -14.58 0.24 0.80
C MET A 77 -13.45 -0.71 1.22
N SER A 78 -12.21 -0.41 0.83
CA SER A 78 -11.05 -1.24 1.19
C SER A 78 -10.50 -0.88 2.57
N THR A 79 -10.04 -1.89 3.32
CA THR A 79 -9.49 -1.73 4.66
C THR A 79 -8.16 -2.46 4.82
N PHE A 80 -7.18 -1.77 5.40
CA PHE A 80 -5.93 -2.36 5.89
C PHE A 80 -5.85 -2.17 7.40
N TYR A 81 -5.62 -3.26 8.12
CA TYR A 81 -5.52 -3.25 9.58
C TYR A 81 -4.24 -3.96 10.04
N SER A 82 -3.43 -3.28 10.86
CA SER A 82 -2.15 -3.84 11.34
C SER A 82 -1.26 -4.31 10.17
N CYS A 83 -1.19 -3.49 9.11
CA CYS A 83 -0.40 -3.74 7.91
C CYS A 83 0.87 -2.88 7.89
N SER A 84 1.88 -3.32 7.14
CA SER A 84 3.12 -2.58 6.96
C SER A 84 3.41 -2.34 5.49
N PHE A 85 3.59 -1.07 5.12
CA PHE A 85 3.95 -0.63 3.77
C PHE A 85 5.33 0.00 3.80
N GLU A 86 6.29 -0.64 3.14
CA GLU A 86 7.68 -0.20 3.22
C GLU A 86 8.22 0.15 1.85
N GLY A 87 8.79 1.34 1.68
CA GLY A 87 9.43 1.72 0.42
C GLY A 87 10.37 2.92 0.60
N TYR A 88 10.52 3.67 -0.48
CA TYR A 88 11.23 4.95 -0.52
C TYR A 88 10.29 5.98 -1.17
N GLN A 89 10.54 6.35 -2.42
CA GLN A 89 9.67 7.25 -3.17
C GLN A 89 8.41 6.52 -3.67
N ASP A 90 7.25 7.17 -3.55
CA ASP A 90 5.94 6.69 -4.01
C ASP A 90 5.48 5.38 -3.35
N THR A 91 5.73 5.18 -2.05
CA THR A 91 5.49 3.88 -1.37
C THR A 91 4.03 3.40 -1.46
N LEU A 92 3.07 4.22 -1.04
CA LEU A 92 1.64 3.87 -0.95
C LEU A 92 0.82 4.77 -1.88
N TYR A 93 0.36 4.18 -2.98
CA TYR A 93 -0.49 4.86 -3.95
C TYR A 93 -1.97 4.65 -3.63
N THR A 94 -2.55 5.61 -2.90
CA THR A 94 -3.99 5.76 -2.65
C THR A 94 -4.70 6.30 -3.91
N HIS A 95 -4.78 5.46 -4.94
CA HIS A 95 -5.17 5.87 -6.30
C HIS A 95 -6.56 6.50 -6.37
N SER A 96 -7.60 5.84 -5.86
CA SER A 96 -8.99 6.26 -6.02
C SER A 96 -9.95 5.59 -5.01
N LEU A 97 -11.17 6.12 -4.91
CA LEU A 97 -12.29 5.57 -4.12
C LEU A 97 -12.06 5.66 -2.60
N ARG A 98 -12.90 4.98 -1.80
CA ARG A 98 -12.88 5.06 -0.33
C ARG A 98 -12.01 3.98 0.28
N GLN A 99 -11.09 4.39 1.15
CA GLN A 99 -10.06 3.52 1.71
C GLN A 99 -9.87 3.83 3.20
N PHE A 100 -9.63 2.81 4.01
CA PHE A 100 -9.37 2.94 5.44
C PHE A 100 -8.09 2.21 5.84
N TYR A 101 -7.18 2.91 6.51
CA TYR A 101 -5.92 2.39 7.01
C TYR A 101 -5.87 2.60 8.52
N ARG A 102 -5.77 1.51 9.28
CA ARG A 102 -5.74 1.57 10.75
C ARG A 102 -4.62 0.75 11.34
N GLU A 103 -3.93 1.31 12.34
CA GLU A 103 -2.81 0.65 13.04
C GLU A 103 -1.71 0.17 12.06
N CYS A 104 -1.50 0.92 10.97
CA CYS A 104 -0.55 0.53 9.93
C CYS A 104 0.79 1.26 10.10
N ASP A 105 1.88 0.59 9.75
CA ASP A 105 3.20 1.22 9.65
C ASP A 105 3.50 1.58 8.20
N ILE A 106 3.84 2.84 7.94
CA ILE A 106 4.12 3.34 6.60
C ILE A 106 5.51 3.96 6.57
N TYR A 107 6.37 3.46 5.69
CA TYR A 107 7.75 3.93 5.57
C TYR A 107 8.07 4.44 4.18
N GLY A 108 8.68 5.61 4.06
CA GLY A 108 9.14 6.12 2.77
C GLY A 108 9.96 7.41 2.86
N THR A 109 10.22 8.03 1.70
CA THR A 109 11.01 9.26 1.60
C THR A 109 10.23 10.39 0.94
N VAL A 110 10.11 10.37 -0.38
CA VAL A 110 9.41 11.39 -1.19
C VAL A 110 8.03 10.87 -1.57
N ASP A 111 7.00 11.71 -1.41
CA ASP A 111 5.61 11.47 -1.80
C ASP A 111 5.08 10.08 -1.42
N PHE A 112 5.47 9.58 -0.24
CA PHE A 112 5.32 8.16 0.03
C PHE A 112 3.90 7.74 0.43
N ILE A 113 2.99 8.70 0.68
CA ILE A 113 1.54 8.51 0.67
C ILE A 113 0.96 9.47 -0.37
N PHE A 114 0.48 8.96 -1.50
CA PHE A 114 0.07 9.84 -2.60
C PHE A 114 -1.16 9.33 -3.34
N GLY A 115 -1.78 10.23 -4.10
CA GLY A 115 -2.94 9.93 -4.93
C GLY A 115 -4.15 10.81 -4.64
N ASN A 116 -5.32 10.35 -5.08
CA ASN A 116 -6.56 11.12 -5.05
C ASN A 116 -7.75 10.30 -4.54
N ALA A 117 -7.51 9.34 -3.64
CA ALA A 117 -8.56 8.63 -2.92
C ALA A 117 -9.20 9.49 -1.81
N ALA A 118 -10.33 9.03 -1.28
CA ALA A 118 -10.78 9.39 0.05
C ALA A 118 -10.21 8.35 1.03
N ALA A 119 -9.00 8.61 1.53
CA ALA A 119 -8.19 7.65 2.28
C ALA A 119 -7.90 8.14 3.69
N VAL A 120 -8.53 7.52 4.70
CA VAL A 120 -8.34 7.88 6.10
C VAL A 120 -7.25 7.02 6.71
N PHE A 121 -6.29 7.65 7.38
CA PHE A 121 -5.24 7.01 8.16
C PHE A 121 -5.50 7.29 9.65
N GLN A 122 -5.70 6.23 10.43
CA GLN A 122 -6.01 6.35 11.85
C GLN A 122 -5.13 5.44 12.70
N ASP A 123 -4.57 5.96 13.80
CA ASP A 123 -3.71 5.20 14.70
C ASP A 123 -2.51 4.55 13.98
N CYS A 124 -2.07 5.14 12.86
CA CYS A 124 -0.98 4.62 12.04
C CYS A 124 0.37 5.21 12.49
N ASN A 125 1.46 4.50 12.27
CA ASN A 125 2.80 5.06 12.43
C ASN A 125 3.36 5.46 11.06
N ILE A 126 3.82 6.70 10.93
CA ILE A 126 4.36 7.26 9.68
C ILE A 126 5.85 7.55 9.86
N TYR A 127 6.70 6.73 9.24
CA TYR A 127 8.15 6.76 9.40
C TYR A 127 8.86 7.27 8.15
N ALA A 128 9.39 8.49 8.23
CA ALA A 128 10.27 9.01 7.19
C ALA A 128 11.66 8.34 7.25
N ARG A 129 12.16 7.87 6.11
CA ARG A 129 13.49 7.27 5.95
C ARG A 129 14.50 8.31 5.49
N LEU A 130 15.80 7.97 5.52
CA LEU A 130 16.84 8.83 4.96
C LEU A 130 16.70 8.88 3.42
N PRO A 131 16.47 10.06 2.81
CA PRO A 131 16.40 10.19 1.36
C PRO A 131 17.79 10.22 0.72
N MET A 132 17.85 10.30 -0.62
CA MET A 132 19.11 10.55 -1.31
C MET A 132 19.62 11.97 -1.03
N GLN A 133 20.93 12.17 -1.21
CA GLN A 133 21.53 13.50 -1.10
C GLN A 133 20.83 14.49 -2.06
N GLY A 134 20.45 15.65 -1.53
CA GLY A 134 19.75 16.69 -2.30
C GLY A 134 18.23 16.50 -2.40
N GLN A 135 17.68 15.43 -1.83
CA GLN A 135 16.24 15.23 -1.67
C GLN A 135 15.80 15.56 -0.24
N PHE A 136 14.50 15.83 -0.08
CA PHE A 136 13.85 16.00 1.21
C PHE A 136 12.66 15.06 1.29
N ASN A 137 12.22 14.74 2.50
CA ASN A 137 11.07 13.87 2.69
C ASN A 137 9.77 14.64 2.51
N VAL A 138 8.81 14.00 1.84
CA VAL A 138 7.44 14.49 1.70
C VAL A 138 6.50 13.36 2.09
N LEU A 139 5.71 13.60 3.13
CA LEU A 139 4.80 12.58 3.67
C LEU A 139 3.66 12.30 2.70
N THR A 140 3.00 13.38 2.24
CA THR A 140 1.80 13.28 1.42
C THR A 140 1.88 14.11 0.14
N ALA A 141 1.47 13.52 -0.98
CA ALA A 141 1.22 14.23 -2.24
C ALA A 141 -0.22 13.99 -2.70
N GLN A 142 -1.13 14.82 -2.17
CA GLN A 142 -2.55 14.75 -2.46
C GLN A 142 -2.83 15.37 -3.85
N GLY A 143 -3.50 14.62 -4.72
CA GLY A 143 -3.68 14.96 -6.13
C GLY A 143 -5.09 15.40 -6.52
N ARG A 144 -5.84 16.07 -5.64
CA ARG A 144 -7.18 16.59 -5.97
C ARG A 144 -7.05 17.77 -6.93
N THR A 145 -7.59 17.61 -8.13
CA THR A 145 -7.55 18.62 -9.20
C THR A 145 -8.83 19.45 -9.33
N ASP A 146 -9.95 18.97 -8.80
CA ASP A 146 -11.26 19.64 -8.85
C ASP A 146 -11.82 19.80 -7.42
N PRO A 147 -12.24 21.02 -7.02
CA PRO A 147 -12.78 21.29 -5.68
C PRO A 147 -14.07 20.52 -5.35
N ASN A 148 -14.79 20.04 -6.36
CA ASN A 148 -16.02 19.25 -6.19
C ASN A 148 -15.75 17.77 -5.86
N LEU A 149 -14.50 17.32 -5.96
CA LEU A 149 -14.12 15.96 -5.56
C LEU A 149 -14.10 15.85 -4.04
N ASN A 150 -14.79 14.83 -3.53
CA ASN A 150 -14.86 14.47 -2.12
C ASN A 150 -13.67 13.58 -1.68
N THR A 151 -12.49 13.89 -2.19
CA THR A 151 -11.24 13.14 -1.97
C THR A 151 -10.31 13.87 -1.01
N GLY A 152 -9.40 13.14 -0.38
CA GLY A 152 -8.50 13.68 0.64
C GLY A 152 -7.77 12.60 1.42
N ILE A 153 -6.70 13.00 2.10
CA ILE A 153 -5.85 12.14 2.92
C ILE A 153 -5.83 12.69 4.36
N PRO A 154 -6.90 12.52 5.16
CA PRO A 154 -6.86 12.86 6.57
C PRO A 154 -5.99 11.86 7.34
N ILE A 155 -5.13 12.41 8.20
CA ILE A 155 -4.26 11.68 9.12
C ILE A 155 -4.73 12.02 10.53
N HIS A 156 -5.16 11.03 11.29
CA HIS A 156 -5.81 11.22 12.58
C HIS A 156 -5.19 10.31 13.65
N ASN A 157 -4.61 10.91 14.69
CA ASN A 157 -3.94 10.20 15.79
C ASN A 157 -2.77 9.31 15.30
N CYS A 158 -1.90 9.86 14.45
CA CYS A 158 -0.74 9.19 13.86
C CYS A 158 0.57 9.91 14.19
#